data_AF-A0A1Y2FJE3-F1
#
_entry.id   AF-A0A1Y2FJE3-F1
#
_cell.length_a   1.000
_cell.length_b   1.000
_cell.length_c   1.000
_cell.angle_alpha   90.00
_cell.angle_beta   90.00
_cell.angle_gamma   90.00
#
_symmetry.space_group_name_H-M   'P 1'
#
loop_
_entity.id
_entity.type
_entity.pdbx_description
1 polymer ?
#
loop_
_entity_poly.entity_id
_entity_poly.type
_entity_poly.pdbx_seq_one_letter_code
_entity_poly.pdbx_strand_id
1 'polypeptide(L)'
;MVGSQPLRDERSNGLRSSVTSLSLPMSATASPSPAPGASNIPAEEKELLDSLTVTEKLLVAQATYEVGNRDSAGVVKLLSGHSLLKHRPQNYFNAEKTAKIYSALTREMGLDSEKKLAPNAPQLLKVARKYYLERVYELRELMQQEQDRFLLQHHLRRNRRNQNRQARRQDPPFRSSSPTLRAEPIVPHLSVRGHPSSRPNKTRSSTHVRASRTRSIASQRQRQEGQSGGEATEGRMARLEAAAHAGGGGSWLWKWDGDGARAAPASAGSRS
;
A
#
# COMPACT_ATOMS: atom_id res chain seq x y z
N MET A 1 14.55 42.91 -55.69
CA MET A 1 14.50 41.52 -56.19
C MET A 1 15.12 40.59 -55.16
N VAL A 2 14.33 40.08 -54.22
CA VAL A 2 14.55 38.91 -53.33
C VAL A 2 13.11 38.59 -52.91
N GLY A 3 12.45 37.51 -53.26
CA GLY A 3 12.83 36.10 -53.16
C GLY A 3 11.75 35.41 -52.32
N SER A 4 10.50 35.44 -52.78
CA SER A 4 9.38 34.70 -52.17
C SER A 4 9.51 33.22 -52.50
N GLN A 5 9.49 32.36 -51.47
CA GLN A 5 9.20 30.94 -51.67
C GLN A 5 7.95 30.51 -50.89
N PRO A 6 7.03 29.76 -51.53
CA PRO A 6 5.76 29.37 -50.95
C PRO A 6 5.80 27.97 -50.30
N LEU A 7 4.86 27.79 -49.37
CA LEU A 7 3.97 26.63 -49.19
C LEU A 7 4.58 25.24 -49.49
N ARG A 8 4.87 24.47 -48.45
CA ARG A 8 5.02 23.01 -48.56
C ARG A 8 3.75 22.34 -48.07
N ASP A 9 3.14 21.63 -49.02
CA ASP A 9 1.95 20.81 -48.87
C ASP A 9 2.09 19.71 -47.81
N GLU A 10 1.04 19.61 -47.00
CA GLU A 10 0.70 18.52 -46.12
C GLU A 10 0.63 17.19 -46.89
N ARG A 11 1.56 16.28 -46.59
CA ARG A 11 1.44 14.88 -46.99
C ARG A 11 0.40 14.20 -46.09
N SER A 12 -0.79 14.05 -46.63
CA SER A 12 -1.83 13.15 -46.14
C SER A 12 -1.35 11.69 -46.22
N ASN A 13 -0.79 11.18 -45.13
CA ASN A 13 -0.58 9.74 -44.98
C ASN A 13 -1.89 9.09 -44.52
N GLY A 14 -2.70 8.70 -45.51
CA GLY A 14 -3.84 7.81 -45.34
C GLY A 14 -3.37 6.41 -44.93
N LEU A 15 -3.30 6.16 -43.63
CA LEU A 15 -3.21 4.81 -43.09
C LEU A 15 -4.60 4.17 -43.17
N ARG A 16 -4.83 3.48 -44.28
CA ARG A 16 -5.90 2.52 -44.48
C ARG A 16 -5.84 1.49 -43.35
N SER A 17 -6.80 1.58 -42.45
CA SER A 17 -7.07 0.55 -41.45
C SER A 17 -7.71 -0.64 -42.16
N SER A 18 -6.88 -1.62 -42.53
CA SER A 18 -7.34 -2.93 -42.93
C SER A 18 -8.01 -3.60 -41.74
N VAL A 19 -9.34 -3.52 -41.70
CA VAL A 19 -10.18 -4.33 -40.82
C VAL A 19 -10.13 -5.77 -41.30
N THR A 20 -9.12 -6.52 -40.84
CA THR A 20 -9.11 -7.97 -40.98
C THR A 20 -10.17 -8.53 -40.04
N SER A 21 -11.36 -8.76 -40.58
CA SER A 21 -12.43 -9.52 -39.93
C SER A 21 -11.97 -10.96 -39.72
N LEU A 22 -11.36 -11.23 -38.56
CA LEU A 22 -11.20 -12.59 -38.05
C LEU A 22 -12.59 -13.10 -37.64
N SER A 23 -13.23 -13.79 -38.57
CA SER A 23 -14.35 -14.69 -38.32
C SER A 23 -13.89 -15.78 -37.34
N LEU A 24 -14.27 -15.64 -36.07
CA LEU A 24 -14.15 -16.71 -35.08
C LEU A 24 -15.13 -17.84 -35.43
N PRO A 25 -14.70 -19.11 -35.42
CA PRO A 25 -15.60 -20.24 -35.55
C PRO A 25 -16.53 -20.31 -34.33
N MET A 26 -17.81 -20.04 -34.57
CA MET A 26 -18.89 -20.40 -33.67
C MET A 26 -19.06 -21.92 -33.69
N SER A 27 -18.51 -22.62 -32.70
CA SER A 27 -19.02 -23.91 -32.19
C SER A 27 -18.14 -24.39 -31.04
N ALA A 28 -18.55 -24.03 -29.83
CA ALA A 28 -18.39 -24.91 -28.68
C ALA A 28 -19.57 -24.59 -27.76
N THR A 29 -20.58 -25.45 -27.80
CA THR A 29 -21.53 -25.65 -26.71
C THR A 29 -20.72 -26.07 -25.48
N ALA A 30 -20.15 -25.06 -24.80
CA ALA A 30 -19.59 -25.21 -23.48
C ALA A 30 -20.76 -25.53 -22.55
N SER A 31 -21.00 -26.82 -22.37
CA SER A 31 -21.68 -27.36 -21.20
C SER A 31 -21.17 -26.59 -19.99
N PRO A 32 -22.02 -25.93 -19.18
CA PRO A 32 -21.59 -25.24 -17.97
C PRO A 32 -21.03 -26.31 -17.03
N SER A 33 -19.73 -26.54 -17.13
CA SER A 33 -18.98 -27.34 -16.18
C SER A 33 -19.28 -26.71 -14.82
N PRO A 34 -19.96 -27.42 -13.90
CA PRO A 34 -20.21 -26.89 -12.57
C PRO A 34 -18.84 -26.58 -11.98
N ALA A 35 -18.59 -25.30 -11.68
CA ALA A 35 -17.32 -24.83 -11.16
C ALA A 35 -16.84 -25.80 -10.06
N PRO A 36 -15.72 -26.51 -10.27
CA PRO A 36 -15.25 -27.48 -9.31
C PRO A 36 -14.85 -26.74 -8.04
N GLY A 37 -15.61 -26.95 -6.96
CA GLY A 37 -15.24 -26.49 -5.63
C GLY A 37 -15.94 -25.24 -5.12
N ALA A 38 -17.25 -25.08 -5.37
CA ALA A 38 -18.07 -24.39 -4.38
C ALA A 38 -18.00 -25.20 -3.08
N SER A 39 -16.99 -24.92 -2.26
CA SER A 39 -16.86 -25.46 -0.92
C SER A 39 -18.18 -25.20 -0.21
N ASN A 40 -18.93 -26.27 0.09
CA ASN A 40 -20.17 -26.23 0.88
C ASN A 40 -19.81 -25.88 2.32
N ILE A 41 -19.34 -24.66 2.54
CA ILE A 41 -19.11 -24.10 3.85
C ILE A 41 -20.49 -23.78 4.43
N PRO A 42 -20.82 -24.25 5.65
CA PRO A 42 -22.02 -23.86 6.34
C PRO A 42 -22.16 -22.33 6.40
N ALA A 43 -23.37 -21.79 6.29
CA ALA A 43 -23.60 -20.35 6.28
C ALA A 43 -23.02 -19.65 7.53
N GLU A 44 -23.11 -20.30 8.69
CA GLU A 44 -22.53 -19.83 9.96
C GLU A 44 -21.00 -19.68 9.92
N GLU A 45 -20.31 -20.60 9.26
CA GLU A 45 -18.85 -20.55 9.13
C GLU A 45 -18.44 -19.48 8.13
N LYS A 46 -19.23 -19.29 7.07
CA LYS A 46 -19.02 -18.20 6.13
C LYS A 46 -19.17 -16.84 6.83
N GLU A 47 -20.23 -16.63 7.62
CA GLU A 47 -20.42 -15.40 8.38
C GLU A 47 -19.27 -15.16 9.38
N LEU A 48 -18.81 -16.22 10.05
CA LEU A 48 -17.65 -16.15 10.92
C LEU A 48 -16.40 -15.69 10.15
N LEU A 49 -16.15 -16.23 8.95
CA LEU A 49 -15.03 -15.82 8.11
C LEU A 49 -15.19 -14.40 7.58
N ASP A 50 -16.39 -13.98 7.22
CA ASP A 50 -16.67 -12.63 6.71
C ASP A 50 -16.49 -11.56 7.80
N SER A 51 -16.65 -11.94 9.08
CA SER A 51 -16.38 -11.07 10.24
C SER A 51 -14.89 -10.81 10.51
N LEU A 52 -13.99 -11.56 9.84
CA LEU A 52 -12.54 -11.49 10.01
C LEU A 52 -11.88 -10.75 8.84
N THR A 53 -10.91 -9.91 9.19
CA THR A 53 -10.03 -9.29 8.18
C THR A 53 -9.07 -10.32 7.58
N VAL A 54 -8.56 -10.06 6.38
CA VAL A 54 -7.54 -10.92 5.73
C VAL A 54 -6.31 -11.10 6.62
N THR A 55 -5.91 -10.03 7.32
CA THR A 55 -4.78 -10.08 8.28
C THR A 55 -5.05 -11.07 9.42
N GLU A 56 -6.27 -11.08 9.97
CA GLU A 56 -6.64 -12.01 11.04
C GLU A 56 -6.68 -13.46 10.56
N LYS A 57 -7.25 -13.71 9.37
CA LYS A 57 -7.25 -15.03 8.73
C LYS A 57 -5.82 -15.54 8.52
N LEU A 58 -4.94 -14.68 8.01
CA LEU A 58 -3.53 -14.98 7.80
C LEU A 58 -2.81 -15.35 9.11
N LEU A 59 -2.99 -14.54 10.17
CA LEU A 59 -2.33 -14.79 11.46
C LEU A 59 -2.77 -16.12 12.08
N VAL A 60 -4.07 -16.44 12.02
CA VAL A 60 -4.58 -17.74 12.48
C VAL A 60 -3.97 -18.89 11.66
N ALA A 61 -3.92 -18.75 10.33
CA ALA A 61 -3.34 -19.78 9.46
C ALA A 61 -1.83 -19.99 9.71
N GLN A 62 -1.07 -18.91 9.91
CA GLN A 62 0.35 -18.96 10.23
C GLN A 62 0.63 -19.57 11.60
N ALA A 63 -0.06 -19.11 12.65
CA ALA A 63 0.09 -19.66 13.99
C ALA A 63 -0.31 -21.14 14.05
N THR A 64 -1.33 -21.55 13.28
CA THR A 64 -1.70 -22.96 13.15
C THR A 64 -0.66 -23.76 12.36
N TYR A 65 0.01 -23.17 11.36
CA TYR A 65 1.14 -23.81 10.66
C TYR A 65 2.31 -24.08 11.62
N GLU A 66 2.62 -23.15 12.52
CA GLU A 66 3.71 -23.30 13.50
C GLU A 66 3.43 -24.36 14.57
N VAL A 67 2.20 -24.38 15.09
CA VAL A 67 1.83 -25.20 16.26
C VAL A 67 1.17 -26.52 15.84
N GLY A 68 0.61 -26.58 14.63
CA GLY A 68 -0.27 -27.65 14.19
C GLY A 68 -1.74 -27.39 14.58
N ASN A 69 -2.66 -28.13 13.97
CA ASN A 69 -4.11 -27.94 14.19
C ASN A 69 -4.67 -28.69 15.43
N ARG A 70 -3.81 -29.43 16.15
CA ARG A 70 -4.19 -30.15 17.38
C ARG A 70 -4.15 -29.29 18.63
N ASP A 71 -3.32 -28.23 18.64
CA ASP A 71 -3.07 -27.41 19.82
C ASP A 71 -3.54 -25.96 19.61
N SER A 72 -4.86 -25.79 19.60
CA SER A 72 -5.48 -24.46 19.49
C SER A 72 -5.12 -23.54 20.65
N ALA A 73 -4.72 -24.07 21.81
CA ALA A 73 -4.28 -23.27 22.94
C ALA A 73 -2.89 -22.65 22.66
N GLY A 74 -1.98 -23.40 22.04
CA GLY A 74 -0.71 -22.87 21.53
C GLY A 74 -0.91 -21.79 20.47
N VAL A 75 -1.87 -21.98 19.55
CA VAL A 75 -2.23 -20.95 18.55
C VAL A 75 -2.72 -19.66 19.24
N VAL A 76 -3.59 -19.76 20.24
CA VAL A 76 -4.06 -18.58 21.00
C VAL A 76 -2.91 -17.86 21.70
N LYS A 77 -1.95 -18.61 22.27
CA LYS A 77 -0.76 -18.00 22.90
C LYS A 77 0.06 -17.20 21.91
N LEU A 78 0.26 -17.70 20.69
CA LEU A 78 0.97 -16.95 19.64
C LEU A 78 0.22 -15.70 19.19
N LEU A 79 -1.12 -15.76 19.14
CA LEU A 79 -1.94 -14.60 18.77
C LEU A 79 -2.05 -13.57 19.92
N SER A 80 -1.89 -14.02 21.17
CA SER A 80 -1.97 -13.16 22.35
C SER A 80 -0.81 -12.15 22.37
N GLY A 81 -1.15 -10.86 22.38
CA GLY A 81 -0.17 -9.78 22.31
C GLY A 81 0.33 -9.41 20.91
N HIS A 82 -0.21 -10.01 19.84
CA HIS A 82 0.20 -9.66 18.49
C HIS A 82 -0.16 -8.19 18.15
N SER A 83 0.82 -7.42 17.66
CA SER A 83 0.69 -5.97 17.46
C SER A 83 -0.39 -5.57 16.43
N LEU A 84 -0.65 -6.45 15.45
CA LEU A 84 -1.71 -6.27 14.44
C LEU A 84 -3.12 -6.64 14.94
N LEU A 85 -3.25 -7.14 16.18
CA LEU A 85 -4.53 -7.56 16.77
C LEU A 85 -4.99 -6.62 17.91
N LYS A 86 -4.35 -5.45 18.08
CA LYS A 86 -4.67 -4.50 19.15
C LYS A 86 -6.10 -3.95 19.12
N HIS A 87 -6.76 -3.99 17.96
CA HIS A 87 -8.16 -3.56 17.80
C HIS A 87 -9.18 -4.60 18.30
N ARG A 88 -8.77 -5.85 18.53
CA ARG A 88 -9.63 -6.90 19.09
C ARG A 88 -9.47 -6.97 20.61
N PRO A 89 -10.53 -7.34 21.36
CA PRO A 89 -10.39 -7.61 22.80
C PRO A 89 -9.45 -8.79 23.04
N GLN A 90 -8.74 -8.80 24.17
CA GLN A 90 -7.70 -9.78 24.50
C GLN A 90 -8.17 -11.24 24.41
N ASN A 91 -9.44 -11.50 24.74
CA ASN A 91 -10.05 -12.83 24.73
C ASN A 91 -10.86 -13.11 23.45
N TYR A 92 -10.71 -12.28 22.42
CA TYR A 92 -11.41 -12.48 21.15
C TYR A 92 -11.03 -13.80 20.49
N PHE A 93 -9.73 -14.12 20.49
CA PHE A 93 -9.21 -15.41 20.03
C PHE A 93 -9.10 -16.35 21.24
N ASN A 94 -10.05 -17.26 21.36
CA ASN A 94 -10.02 -18.35 22.33
C ASN A 94 -9.82 -19.68 21.60
N ALA A 95 -9.48 -20.75 22.33
CA ALA A 95 -9.08 -22.02 21.70
C ALA A 95 -10.19 -22.62 20.82
N GLU A 96 -11.44 -22.55 21.28
CA GLU A 96 -12.61 -23.04 20.54
C GLU A 96 -12.85 -22.25 19.26
N LYS A 97 -12.87 -20.92 19.35
CA LYS A 97 -13.11 -20.03 18.21
C LYS A 97 -11.98 -20.13 17.19
N THR A 98 -10.72 -20.18 17.63
CA THR A 98 -9.58 -20.34 16.71
C THR A 98 -9.62 -21.67 15.98
N ALA A 99 -10.05 -22.76 16.66
CA ALA A 99 -10.27 -24.05 16.00
C ALA A 99 -11.38 -23.97 14.94
N LYS A 100 -12.52 -23.33 15.27
CA LYS A 100 -13.64 -23.11 14.34
C LYS A 100 -13.23 -22.27 13.13
N ILE A 101 -12.51 -21.16 13.36
CA ILE A 101 -11.98 -20.31 12.30
C ILE A 101 -11.07 -21.14 11.39
N TYR A 102 -10.10 -21.86 11.95
CA TYR A 102 -9.16 -22.65 11.15
C TYR A 102 -9.85 -23.76 10.35
N SER A 103 -10.83 -24.44 10.95
CA SER A 103 -11.67 -25.42 10.25
C SER A 103 -12.39 -24.80 9.05
N ALA A 104 -13.02 -23.63 9.24
CA ALA A 104 -13.69 -22.91 8.17
C ALA A 104 -12.72 -22.48 7.05
N LEU A 105 -11.54 -21.94 7.39
CA LEU A 105 -10.50 -21.58 6.40
C LEU A 105 -10.04 -22.81 5.58
N THR A 106 -9.94 -23.97 6.22
CA THR A 106 -9.51 -25.22 5.58
C THR A 106 -10.59 -25.75 4.62
N ARG A 107 -11.86 -25.72 5.04
CA ARG A 107 -13.00 -26.09 4.19
C ARG A 107 -13.20 -25.13 3.02
N GLU A 108 -12.93 -23.83 3.19
CA GLU A 108 -12.94 -22.84 2.10
C GLU A 108 -11.97 -23.20 0.98
N MET A 109 -10.92 -23.98 1.26
CA MET A 109 -10.00 -24.48 0.25
C MET A 109 -10.29 -25.91 -0.21
N GLY A 110 -11.42 -26.50 0.21
CA GLY A 110 -11.75 -27.90 -0.07
C GLY A 110 -10.80 -28.90 0.58
N LEU A 111 -10.13 -28.51 1.67
CA LEU A 111 -9.27 -29.39 2.45
C LEU A 111 -10.07 -30.01 3.61
N ASP A 112 -9.67 -31.22 4.02
CA ASP A 112 -10.27 -31.92 5.15
C ASP A 112 -9.86 -31.28 6.48
N SER A 113 -10.85 -30.70 7.19
CA SER A 113 -10.67 -30.05 8.48
C SER A 113 -10.51 -31.03 9.66
N GLU A 114 -10.98 -32.28 9.53
CA GLU A 114 -10.95 -33.26 10.61
C GLU A 114 -9.58 -33.95 10.72
N LYS A 115 -8.84 -33.96 9.60
CA LYS A 115 -7.49 -34.51 9.56
C LYS A 115 -6.58 -33.74 10.49
N LYS A 116 -6.07 -34.43 11.51
CA LYS A 116 -5.09 -33.84 12.41
C LYS A 116 -3.72 -33.77 11.73
N LEU A 117 -3.17 -32.57 11.66
CA LEU A 117 -1.94 -32.24 10.95
C LEU A 117 -0.88 -31.82 11.97
N ALA A 118 0.33 -32.36 11.81
CA ALA A 118 1.48 -31.98 12.59
C ALA A 118 1.93 -30.54 12.24
N PRO A 119 2.68 -29.87 13.15
CA PRO A 119 3.40 -28.64 12.83
C PRO A 119 4.10 -28.72 11.47
N ASN A 120 4.09 -27.62 10.73
CA ASN A 120 4.73 -27.46 9.43
C ASN A 120 4.22 -28.38 8.30
N ALA A 121 3.08 -29.06 8.48
CA ALA A 121 2.52 -29.91 7.44
C ALA A 121 2.20 -29.12 6.15
N PRO A 122 2.40 -29.70 4.95
CA PRO A 122 2.23 -28.98 3.69
C PRO A 122 0.80 -28.49 3.45
N GLN A 123 -0.21 -29.19 4.00
CA GLN A 123 -1.60 -28.74 3.93
C GLN A 123 -1.83 -27.45 4.74
N LEU A 124 -1.24 -27.34 5.93
CA LEU A 124 -1.29 -26.11 6.74
C LEU A 124 -0.63 -24.95 5.98
N LEU A 125 0.51 -25.23 5.33
CA LEU A 125 1.23 -24.23 4.52
C LEU A 125 0.39 -23.72 3.35
N LYS A 126 -0.39 -24.58 2.70
CA LYS A 126 -1.29 -24.16 1.61
C LYS A 126 -2.29 -23.11 2.08
N VAL A 127 -2.89 -23.31 3.26
CA VAL A 127 -3.86 -22.36 3.85
C VAL A 127 -3.16 -21.03 4.14
N ALA A 128 -2.00 -21.07 4.83
CA ALA A 128 -1.24 -19.87 5.14
C ALA A 128 -0.79 -19.11 3.86
N ARG A 129 -0.37 -19.83 2.82
CA ARG A 129 0.06 -19.23 1.54
C ARG A 129 -1.10 -18.54 0.81
N LYS A 130 -2.32 -19.09 0.84
CA LYS A 130 -3.51 -18.44 0.26
C LYS A 130 -3.72 -17.06 0.87
N TYR A 131 -3.89 -16.98 2.19
CA TYR A 131 -4.17 -15.70 2.86
C TYR A 131 -2.98 -14.74 2.86
N TYR A 132 -1.74 -15.26 2.73
CA TYR A 132 -0.57 -14.41 2.51
C TYR A 132 -0.68 -13.68 1.16
N LEU A 133 -1.02 -14.40 0.09
CA LEU A 133 -1.21 -13.78 -1.23
C LEU A 133 -2.39 -12.81 -1.24
N GLU A 134 -3.51 -13.15 -0.60
CA GLU A 134 -4.65 -12.22 -0.45
C GLU A 134 -4.20 -10.93 0.26
N ARG A 135 -3.42 -11.04 1.34
CA ARG A 135 -2.90 -9.86 2.04
C ARG A 135 -1.96 -9.03 1.16
N VAL A 136 -1.15 -9.68 0.33
CA VAL A 136 -0.28 -8.97 -0.65
C VAL A 136 -1.12 -8.20 -1.66
N TYR A 137 -2.22 -8.78 -2.17
CA TYR A 137 -3.11 -8.09 -3.10
C TYR A 137 -3.83 -6.91 -2.44
N GLU A 138 -4.36 -7.10 -1.23
CA GLU A 138 -4.99 -6.04 -0.44
C GLU A 138 -4.03 -4.86 -0.21
N LEU A 139 -2.77 -5.15 0.18
CA LEU A 139 -1.76 -4.09 0.37
C LEU A 139 -1.43 -3.35 -0.92
N ARG A 140 -1.35 -4.04 -2.06
CA ARG A 140 -1.13 -3.40 -3.37
C ARG A 140 -2.27 -2.47 -3.74
N GLU A 141 -3.50 -2.90 -3.49
CA GLU A 141 -4.68 -2.07 -3.75
C GLU A 141 -4.69 -0.81 -2.88
N LEU A 142 -4.43 -0.94 -1.58
CA LEU A 142 -4.34 0.21 -0.67
C LEU A 142 -3.21 1.18 -1.06
N MET A 143 -2.05 0.66 -1.48
CA MET A 143 -0.95 1.48 -1.99
C MET A 143 -1.34 2.25 -3.26
N GLN A 144 -2.05 1.59 -4.18
CA GLN A 144 -2.54 2.22 -5.41
C GLN A 144 -3.54 3.33 -5.10
N GLN A 145 -4.51 3.08 -4.21
CA GLN A 145 -5.51 4.08 -3.79
C GLN A 145 -4.86 5.32 -3.16
N GLU A 146 -3.87 5.14 -2.29
CA GLU A 146 -3.13 6.26 -1.69
C GLU A 146 -2.27 7.02 -2.71
N GLN A 147 -1.67 6.31 -3.68
CA GLN A 147 -0.96 6.95 -4.79
C GLN A 147 -1.91 7.84 -5.62
N ASP A 148 -3.10 7.34 -5.96
CA ASP A 148 -4.09 8.09 -6.74
C ASP A 148 -4.60 9.32 -5.97
N ARG A 149 -4.85 9.15 -4.66
CA ARG A 149 -5.19 10.25 -3.75
C ARG A 149 -4.11 11.33 -3.73
N PHE A 150 -2.84 10.92 -3.64
CA PHE A 150 -1.71 11.85 -3.67
C PHE A 150 -1.63 12.60 -5.00
N LEU A 151 -1.76 11.91 -6.13
CA LEU A 151 -1.72 12.53 -7.46
C LEU A 151 -2.84 13.55 -7.65
N LEU A 152 -4.06 13.22 -7.21
CA LEU A 152 -5.20 14.12 -7.24
C LEU A 152 -4.93 15.39 -6.40
N GLN A 153 -4.48 15.23 -5.15
CA GLN A 153 -4.15 16.38 -4.29
C GLN A 153 -3.04 17.25 -4.88
N HIS A 154 -2.01 16.62 -5.46
CA HIS A 154 -0.93 17.33 -6.11
C HIS A 154 -1.44 18.14 -7.32
N HIS A 155 -2.30 17.54 -8.16
CA HIS A 155 -2.91 18.20 -9.30
C HIS A 155 -3.77 19.40 -8.87
N LEU A 156 -4.62 19.24 -7.85
CA LEU A 156 -5.44 20.32 -7.29
C LEU A 156 -4.60 21.48 -6.77
N ARG A 157 -3.51 21.20 -6.02
CA ARG A 157 -2.58 22.24 -5.54
C ARG A 157 -1.90 22.97 -6.70
N ARG A 158 -1.53 22.25 -7.77
CA ARG A 158 -0.93 22.84 -8.98
C ARG A 158 -1.93 23.73 -9.71
N ASN A 159 -3.17 23.29 -9.89
CA ASN A 159 -4.22 24.06 -10.55
C ASN A 159 -4.53 25.35 -9.78
N ARG A 160 -4.65 25.28 -8.45
CA ARG A 160 -4.85 26.48 -7.61
C ARG A 160 -3.71 27.49 -7.75
N ARG A 161 -2.45 27.02 -7.81
CA ARG A 161 -1.30 27.91 -8.05
C ARG A 161 -1.37 28.56 -9.44
N ASN A 162 -1.79 27.81 -10.46
CA ASN A 162 -1.95 28.34 -11.81
C ASN A 162 -3.09 29.37 -11.88
N GLN A 163 -4.23 29.09 -11.26
CA GLN A 163 -5.36 30.02 -11.15
C GLN A 163 -4.93 31.31 -10.42
N ASN A 164 -4.25 31.20 -9.27
CA ASN A 164 -3.73 32.36 -8.56
C ASN A 164 -2.74 33.20 -9.40
N ARG A 165 -1.95 32.55 -10.26
CA ARG A 165 -1.06 33.24 -11.21
C ARG A 165 -1.84 33.94 -12.32
N GLN A 166 -2.91 33.32 -12.82
CA GLN A 166 -3.78 33.92 -13.84
C GLN A 166 -4.56 35.11 -13.28
N ALA A 167 -5.15 34.99 -12.09
CA ALA A 167 -5.83 36.09 -11.41
C ALA A 167 -4.91 37.30 -11.22
N ARG A 168 -3.67 37.08 -10.74
CA ARG A 168 -2.65 38.13 -10.62
C ARG A 168 -2.20 38.78 -11.94
N ARG A 169 -2.48 38.16 -13.08
CA ARG A 169 -2.23 38.74 -14.40
C ARG A 169 -3.43 39.54 -14.92
N GLN A 170 -4.63 39.14 -14.53
CA GLN A 170 -5.88 39.78 -14.95
C GLN A 170 -6.22 41.00 -14.11
N ASP A 171 -5.80 41.04 -12.85
CA ASP A 171 -5.77 42.26 -12.06
C ASP A 171 -4.49 43.02 -12.43
N PRO A 172 -4.51 44.00 -13.36
CA PRO A 172 -3.40 44.94 -13.42
C PRO A 172 -3.27 45.53 -12.02
N PRO A 173 -2.03 45.71 -11.49
CA PRO A 173 -1.89 46.46 -10.26
C PRO A 173 -2.60 47.79 -10.52
N PHE A 174 -3.74 47.99 -9.86
CA PHE A 174 -4.40 49.27 -9.83
C PHE A 174 -3.26 50.19 -9.41
N ARG A 175 -2.80 51.05 -10.34
CA ARG A 175 -1.89 52.12 -10.00
C ARG A 175 -2.69 52.90 -8.97
N SER A 176 -2.48 52.56 -7.70
CA SER A 176 -2.81 53.42 -6.61
C SER A 176 -2.01 54.65 -6.94
N SER A 177 -2.68 55.61 -7.55
CA SER A 177 -2.32 57.00 -7.49
C SER A 177 -1.92 57.21 -6.05
N SER A 178 -0.62 57.33 -5.84
CA SER A 178 -0.03 57.60 -4.54
C SER A 178 -0.91 58.67 -3.90
N PRO A 179 -1.49 58.45 -2.70
CA PRO A 179 -2.10 59.56 -2.00
C PRO A 179 -0.97 60.57 -1.78
N THR A 180 -1.05 61.67 -2.51
CA THR A 180 -0.18 62.83 -2.38
C THR A 180 -0.02 63.12 -0.90
N LEU A 181 1.21 62.99 -0.42
CA LEU A 181 1.63 63.31 0.93
C LEU A 181 1.17 64.74 1.26
N ARG A 182 0.09 64.88 2.01
CA ARG A 182 -0.16 66.09 2.78
C ARG A 182 0.63 65.92 4.06
N ALA A 183 1.77 66.60 4.11
CA ALA A 183 2.61 66.69 5.29
C ALA A 183 1.78 67.25 6.46
N GLU A 184 1.54 66.43 7.47
CA GLU A 184 1.09 66.89 8.78
C GLU A 184 2.33 67.05 9.68
N PRO A 185 2.40 68.15 10.46
CA PRO A 185 3.58 68.52 11.22
C PRO A 185 3.83 67.61 12.43
N ILE A 186 5.12 67.43 12.68
CA ILE A 186 5.74 66.71 13.79
C ILE A 186 5.25 67.29 15.13
N VAL A 187 4.65 66.45 15.97
CA VAL A 187 4.52 66.72 17.41
C VAL A 187 5.32 65.66 18.18
N PRO A 188 6.35 66.05 18.95
CA PRO A 188 7.17 65.12 19.71
C PRO A 188 6.48 64.79 21.05
N HIS A 189 5.91 63.59 21.18
CA HIS A 189 5.52 63.05 22.49
C HIS A 189 6.58 62.07 22.99
N LEU A 190 7.47 62.60 23.83
CA LEU A 190 8.34 61.87 24.75
C LEU A 190 7.53 61.01 25.73
N SER A 191 8.07 59.84 26.07
CA SER A 191 7.80 58.97 27.25
C SER A 191 7.35 57.56 26.84
N VAL A 192 7.81 56.44 27.42
CA VAL A 192 8.64 56.11 28.60
C VAL A 192 8.97 54.61 28.39
N ARG A 193 10.24 54.20 28.26
CA ARG A 193 11.10 53.53 29.27
C ARG A 193 10.48 52.32 30.03
N GLY A 194 11.10 51.15 29.88
CA GLY A 194 10.96 49.93 30.72
C GLY A 194 10.16 48.81 30.03
N HIS A 195 10.58 47.56 29.88
CA HIS A 195 11.56 46.75 30.59
C HIS A 195 11.97 45.50 29.75
N PRO A 196 13.00 44.74 30.19
CA PRO A 196 13.78 43.85 29.35
C PRO A 196 13.37 42.36 29.45
N SER A 197 14.08 41.55 28.66
CA SER A 197 14.48 40.18 29.00
C SER A 197 13.48 39.05 28.78
N SER A 198 13.65 38.32 27.67
CA SER A 198 14.14 36.94 27.68
C SER A 198 13.65 36.22 26.42
N ARG A 199 14.55 36.06 25.43
CA ARG A 199 14.35 35.16 24.30
C ARG A 199 15.43 34.08 24.36
N PRO A 200 15.07 32.79 24.54
CA PRO A 200 16.05 31.72 24.44
C PRO A 200 16.48 31.54 22.97
N ASN A 201 17.80 31.43 22.86
CA ASN A 201 18.60 31.28 21.67
C ASN A 201 18.24 29.96 20.96
N LYS A 202 17.67 30.03 19.74
CA LYS A 202 17.54 28.86 18.86
C LYS A 202 18.56 29.02 17.74
N THR A 203 19.73 28.46 17.97
CA THR A 203 20.81 28.29 17.00
C THR A 203 20.26 27.61 15.74
N ARG A 204 19.92 28.42 14.74
CA ARG A 204 19.84 28.00 13.34
C ARG A 204 21.26 28.06 12.78
N SER A 205 21.93 26.91 12.78
CA SER A 205 23.09 26.68 11.91
C SER A 205 22.59 26.63 10.48
N SER A 206 22.70 27.78 9.83
CA SER A 206 22.68 27.98 8.40
C SER A 206 24.00 27.50 7.81
N THR A 207 23.96 26.57 6.86
CA THR A 207 24.88 26.60 5.71
C THR A 207 24.21 25.92 4.51
N HIS A 208 23.83 26.77 3.57
CA HIS A 208 23.67 26.46 2.15
C HIS A 208 24.89 25.70 1.61
N VAL A 209 24.72 24.51 1.02
CA VAL A 209 25.49 24.06 -0.14
C VAL A 209 24.61 23.15 -1.01
N ARG A 210 24.67 23.36 -2.33
CA ARG A 210 24.33 22.41 -3.41
C ARG A 210 22.90 22.34 -3.94
N ALA A 211 22.37 23.48 -4.38
CA ALA A 211 21.47 23.50 -5.54
C ALA A 211 22.31 23.53 -6.82
N SER A 212 22.49 22.38 -7.49
CA SER A 212 22.83 22.24 -8.93
C SER A 212 23.09 20.77 -9.31
N ARG A 213 22.08 19.87 -9.31
CA ARG A 213 22.22 18.56 -9.99
C ARG A 213 20.92 17.74 -10.18
N THR A 214 19.81 18.31 -10.66
CA THR A 214 18.62 17.49 -10.98
C THR A 214 17.83 18.00 -12.19
N ARG A 215 18.52 18.46 -13.25
CA ARG A 215 17.86 18.86 -14.52
C ARG A 215 18.16 17.95 -15.73
N SER A 216 18.66 16.72 -15.51
CA SER A 216 19.05 15.81 -16.60
C SER A 216 18.31 14.46 -16.66
N ILE A 217 17.40 14.16 -15.73
CA ILE A 217 16.78 12.80 -15.67
C ILE A 217 15.41 12.76 -16.36
N ALA A 218 14.72 13.90 -16.49
CA ALA A 218 13.38 13.96 -17.10
C ALA A 218 13.40 13.73 -18.62
N SER A 219 14.49 14.04 -19.32
CA SER A 219 14.58 13.89 -20.78
C SER A 219 15.02 12.49 -21.25
N GLN A 220 15.49 11.63 -20.34
CA GLN A 220 15.99 10.29 -20.69
C GLN A 220 14.92 9.20 -20.56
N ARG A 221 13.82 9.46 -19.84
CA ARG A 221 12.73 8.48 -19.64
C ARG A 221 11.75 8.40 -20.82
N GLN A 222 11.67 9.46 -21.64
CA GLN A 222 10.71 9.53 -22.75
C GLN A 222 11.18 8.79 -24.02
N ARG A 223 12.37 8.17 -24.02
CA ARG A 223 12.88 7.34 -25.13
C ARG A 223 12.77 5.82 -24.93
N GLN A 224 12.39 5.34 -23.74
CA GLN A 224 12.31 3.89 -23.48
C GLN A 224 10.88 3.33 -23.42
N GLU A 225 9.83 4.17 -23.42
CA GLU A 225 8.44 3.69 -23.36
C GLU A 225 7.85 3.33 -24.73
N GLY A 226 8.64 3.37 -25.81
CA GLY A 226 8.20 3.07 -27.18
C GLY A 226 8.38 1.63 -27.65
N GLN A 227 8.91 0.70 -26.84
CA GLN A 227 9.31 -0.63 -27.34
C GLN A 227 8.94 -1.86 -26.48
N SER A 228 8.22 -1.74 -25.37
CA SER A 228 7.79 -2.93 -24.57
C SER A 228 6.28 -3.13 -24.58
N GLY A 229 5.67 -3.05 -25.76
CA GLY A 229 4.29 -3.43 -25.97
C GLY A 229 4.15 -4.95 -26.02
N GLY A 230 3.64 -5.53 -24.93
CA GLY A 230 2.78 -6.73 -24.95
C GLY A 230 3.45 -8.08 -25.15
N GLU A 231 4.06 -8.65 -24.10
CA GLU A 231 4.20 -10.11 -23.87
C GLU A 231 5.04 -10.37 -22.59
N ALA A 232 4.54 -10.10 -21.38
CA ALA A 232 5.36 -10.37 -20.18
C ALA A 232 4.63 -10.50 -18.83
N THR A 233 3.31 -10.63 -18.76
CA THR A 233 2.63 -10.80 -17.46
C THR A 233 2.54 -12.28 -17.05
N GLU A 234 2.43 -13.21 -18.00
CA GLU A 234 2.26 -14.63 -17.70
C GLU A 234 3.59 -15.34 -17.35
N GLY A 235 4.66 -15.04 -18.09
CA GLY A 235 5.99 -15.65 -17.83
C GLY A 235 6.70 -15.16 -16.56
N ARG A 236 6.28 -14.02 -15.98
CA ARG A 236 6.93 -13.45 -14.79
C ARG A 236 6.46 -14.10 -13.48
N MET A 237 5.25 -14.65 -13.46
CA MET A 237 4.74 -15.42 -12.31
C MET A 237 5.38 -16.82 -12.25
N ALA A 238 5.54 -17.49 -13.39
CA ALA A 238 6.20 -18.81 -13.46
C ALA A 238 7.68 -18.78 -12.99
N ARG A 239 8.39 -17.67 -13.25
CA ARG A 239 9.77 -17.49 -12.78
C ARG A 239 9.90 -17.21 -11.27
N LEU A 240 8.87 -16.66 -10.63
CA LEU A 240 8.88 -16.45 -9.18
C LEU A 240 8.53 -17.74 -8.42
N GLU A 241 7.75 -18.66 -8.99
CA GLU A 241 7.54 -19.99 -8.39
C GLU A 241 8.77 -20.90 -8.50
N ALA A 242 9.51 -20.84 -9.61
CA ALA A 242 10.71 -21.66 -9.77
C ALA A 242 11.85 -21.28 -8.80
N ALA A 243 11.95 -20.00 -8.40
CA ALA A 243 12.96 -19.54 -7.44
C ALA A 243 12.67 -19.96 -5.99
N ALA A 244 11.41 -20.26 -5.65
CA ALA A 244 11.01 -20.66 -4.30
C ALA A 244 11.40 -22.12 -3.96
N HIS A 245 11.71 -22.95 -4.97
CA HIS A 245 12.07 -24.35 -4.77
C HIS A 245 13.58 -24.62 -4.61
N ALA A 246 14.45 -23.66 -4.93
CA ALA A 246 15.91 -23.86 -4.94
C ALA A 246 16.66 -23.33 -3.70
N GLY A 247 15.99 -22.60 -2.80
CA GLY A 247 16.60 -22.06 -1.58
C GLY A 247 16.31 -22.96 -0.38
N GLY A 248 17.38 -23.48 0.25
CA GLY A 248 17.31 -24.34 1.42
C GLY A 248 16.35 -23.84 2.51
N GLY A 249 15.78 -24.78 3.25
CA GLY A 249 14.72 -24.60 4.26
C GLY A 249 15.11 -23.74 5.47
N GLY A 250 15.51 -22.50 5.24
CA GLY A 250 15.40 -21.43 6.22
C GLY A 250 13.91 -21.17 6.44
N SER A 251 13.49 -21.18 7.70
CA SER A 251 12.16 -20.75 8.09
C SER A 251 11.95 -19.32 7.61
N TRP A 252 11.30 -19.14 6.45
CA TRP A 252 10.84 -17.85 5.92
C TRP A 252 9.75 -17.23 6.79
N LEU A 253 9.31 -17.98 7.79
CA LEU A 253 8.35 -17.57 8.78
C LEU A 253 9.06 -16.60 9.73
N TRP A 254 8.93 -15.32 9.39
CA TRP A 254 9.20 -14.14 10.20
C TRP A 254 9.42 -14.52 11.67
N LYS A 255 10.68 -14.63 12.08
CA LYS A 255 11.01 -14.85 13.48
C LYS A 255 10.56 -13.60 14.22
N TRP A 256 9.36 -13.70 14.78
CA TRP A 256 8.72 -12.62 15.51
C TRP A 256 9.49 -12.53 16.83
N ASP A 257 10.42 -11.58 16.94
CA ASP A 257 11.12 -11.30 18.19
C ASP A 257 10.09 -10.75 19.20
N GLY A 258 9.41 -11.68 19.86
CA GLY A 258 8.47 -11.42 20.95
C GLY A 258 9.15 -11.13 22.29
N ASP A 259 10.42 -10.74 22.29
CA ASP A 259 11.22 -10.43 23.48
C ASP A 259 10.91 -9.04 24.07
N GLY A 260 9.63 -8.66 24.08
CA GLY A 260 9.12 -7.51 24.83
C GLY A 260 8.61 -7.86 26.23
N ALA A 261 8.43 -9.14 26.55
CA ALA A 261 8.01 -9.59 27.87
C ALA A 261 9.24 -9.92 28.73
N ARG A 262 9.96 -8.87 29.16
CA ARG A 262 11.00 -8.97 30.18
C ARG A 262 10.33 -9.43 31.48
N ALA A 263 10.36 -10.73 31.75
CA ALA A 263 9.94 -11.29 33.02
C ALA A 263 10.70 -10.56 34.13
N ALA A 264 9.97 -9.85 35.00
CA ALA A 264 10.54 -9.29 36.21
C ALA A 264 11.15 -10.46 37.02
N PRO A 265 12.41 -10.35 37.48
CA PRO A 265 12.97 -11.39 38.33
C PRO A 265 12.11 -11.49 39.58
N ALA A 266 11.61 -12.70 39.86
CA ALA A 266 10.95 -13.03 41.10
C ALA A 266 11.88 -12.64 42.26
N SER A 267 11.47 -11.64 43.04
CA SER A 267 12.17 -11.27 44.26
C SER A 267 12.03 -12.42 45.24
N ALA A 268 13.10 -13.21 45.36
CA ALA A 268 13.27 -14.16 46.45
C ALA A 268 13.34 -13.36 47.75
N GLY A 269 12.18 -13.24 48.41
CA GLY A 269 12.08 -12.76 49.79
C GLY A 269 12.73 -13.79 50.70
N SER A 270 13.94 -13.46 51.14
CA SER A 270 14.77 -14.19 52.07
C SER A 270 14.04 -14.49 53.38
N ARG A 271 14.15 -15.74 53.85
CA ARG A 271 13.90 -16.09 55.24
C ARG A 271 14.96 -15.42 56.13
N SER A 272 14.53 -14.81 57.22
CA SER A 272 15.18 -14.79 58.53
C SER A 272 14.15 -14.35 59.55
#